data_AF-A0A4Y2THS9-F1
#
_entry.id   AF-A0A4Y2THS9-F1
#
_cell.length_a   1.000
_cell.length_b   1.000
_cell.length_c   1.000
_cell.angle_alpha   90.00
_cell.angle_beta   90.00
_cell.angle_gamma   90.00
#
_symmetry.space_group_name_H-M   'P 1'
#
loop_
_entity.id
_entity.type
_entity.pdbx_description
1 polymer ?
#
loop_
_entity_poly.entity_id
_entity_poly.type
_entity_poly.pdbx_seq_one_letter_code
_entity_poly.pdbx_strand_id
1 'polypeptide(L)'
;MSLQVFFLTCLCFSDIFAVFSNILGFYRIFSSVHIAGNVASVTLSFSSFFCMAYSAGGVYEKDQKLRKTIKEISFSLRCSEGTKRDGKLLLEFIRSREKLIFTGNGVFAFTKSFLLSSAGVLISYNLLLLQLETK
;
A
#
# COMPACT_ATOMS: atom_id res chain seq x y z
N MET A 1 4.85 6.06 -15.78
CA MET A 1 3.90 5.35 -14.90
C MET A 1 4.58 4.09 -14.37
N SER A 2 4.41 3.74 -13.09
CA SER A 2 4.91 2.44 -12.57
C SER A 2 4.15 1.29 -13.24
N LEU A 3 4.84 0.20 -13.56
CA LEU A 3 4.29 -1.00 -14.20
C LEU A 3 3.09 -1.58 -13.43
N GLN A 4 3.12 -1.49 -12.09
CA GLN A 4 2.01 -1.90 -11.22
C GLN A 4 0.75 -1.04 -11.41
N VAL A 5 0.94 0.27 -11.55
CA VAL A 5 -0.15 1.22 -11.77
C VAL A 5 -0.73 1.00 -13.15
N PHE A 6 0.12 0.76 -14.16
CA PHE A 6 -0.33 0.43 -15.51
C PHE A 6 -1.23 -0.82 -15.53
N PHE A 7 -0.79 -1.92 -14.90
CA PHE A 7 -1.61 -3.14 -14.80
C PHE A 7 -2.94 -2.89 -14.08
N LEU A 8 -2.92 -2.20 -12.93
CA LEU A 8 -4.14 -1.87 -12.21
C LEU A 8 -5.13 -1.05 -13.07
N THR A 9 -4.61 -0.09 -13.84
CA THR A 9 -5.45 0.77 -14.69
C THR A 9 -6.05 -0.02 -15.85
N CYS A 10 -5.27 -0.90 -16.49
CA CYS A 10 -5.77 -1.80 -17.53
C CYS A 10 -6.83 -2.77 -16.99
N LEU A 11 -6.66 -3.26 -15.76
CA LEU A 11 -7.61 -4.15 -15.10
C LEU A 11 -8.93 -3.45 -14.78
N CYS A 12 -8.87 -2.27 -14.14
CA CYS A 12 -10.07 -1.47 -13.89
C CYS A 12 -10.80 -1.11 -15.20
N PHE A 13 -10.06 -0.78 -16.25
CA PHE A 13 -10.65 -0.51 -17.56
C PHE A 13 -11.33 -1.76 -18.15
N SER A 14 -10.69 -2.92 -18.07
CA SER A 14 -11.24 -4.19 -18.54
C SER A 14 -12.51 -4.59 -17.78
N ASP A 15 -12.55 -4.41 -16.47
CA ASP A 15 -13.72 -4.73 -15.64
C ASP A 15 -14.90 -3.80 -15.97
N ILE A 16 -14.65 -2.49 -16.08
CA ILE A 16 -15.68 -1.51 -16.50
C ILE A 16 -16.19 -1.85 -17.89
N PHE A 17 -15.29 -2.15 -18.83
CA PHE A 17 -15.64 -2.51 -20.20
C PHE A 17 -16.48 -3.80 -20.27
N ALA A 18 -16.16 -4.80 -19.45
CA ALA A 18 -16.93 -6.04 -19.37
C ALA A 18 -18.34 -5.82 -18.83
N VAL A 19 -18.48 -5.03 -17.76
CA VAL A 19 -19.79 -4.65 -17.20
C VAL A 19 -20.61 -3.89 -18.24
N PHE A 20 -19.99 -2.93 -18.94
CA PHE A 20 -20.64 -2.12 -19.97
C PHE A 20 -21.10 -2.98 -21.16
N SER A 21 -20.26 -3.91 -21.60
CA SER A 21 -20.57 -4.84 -22.70
C SER A 21 -21.70 -5.81 -22.34
N ASN A 22 -21.79 -6.22 -21.07
CA ASN A 22 -22.88 -7.04 -20.57
C ASN A 22 -24.20 -6.26 -20.51
N ILE A 23 -24.20 -5.00 -20.03
CA ILE A 23 -25.39 -4.13 -20.02
C ILE A 23 -25.94 -3.92 -21.43
N LEU A 24 -25.05 -3.75 -22.42
CA LEU A 24 -25.42 -3.59 -23.82
C LEU A 24 -25.81 -4.89 -24.53
N GLY A 25 -25.76 -6.04 -23.83
CA GLY A 25 -26.15 -7.34 -24.38
C GLY A 25 -25.16 -7.95 -25.37
N PHE A 26 -23.97 -7.36 -25.53
CA PHE A 26 -22.92 -7.86 -26.44
C PHE A 26 -22.19 -9.09 -25.88
N TYR A 27 -22.25 -9.32 -24.56
CA TYR A 27 -21.48 -10.38 -23.90
C TYR A 27 -22.28 -11.07 -22.81
N ARG A 28 -22.46 -12.40 -22.90
CA ARG A 28 -23.00 -13.23 -21.80
C ARG A 28 -21.85 -13.69 -20.90
N ILE A 29 -21.91 -13.33 -19.63
CA ILE A 29 -20.88 -13.54 -18.58
C ILE A 29 -20.43 -15.02 -18.38
N PHE A 30 -21.15 -16.00 -18.92
CA PHE A 30 -20.96 -17.44 -18.66
C PHE A 30 -20.00 -18.18 -19.62
N SER A 31 -18.81 -17.64 -19.84
CA SER A 31 -17.72 -18.36 -20.53
C SER A 31 -16.63 -18.74 -19.53
N SER A 32 -16.14 -19.99 -19.58
CA SER A 32 -15.00 -20.45 -18.75
C SER A 32 -13.76 -19.57 -18.93
N VAL A 33 -13.58 -18.97 -20.11
CA VAL A 33 -12.53 -18.00 -20.42
C VAL A 33 -12.73 -16.70 -19.64
N HIS A 34 -13.98 -16.28 -19.43
CA HIS A 34 -14.30 -15.10 -18.64
C HIS A 34 -14.05 -15.33 -17.14
N ILE A 35 -14.37 -16.52 -16.63
CA ILE A 35 -14.06 -16.91 -15.25
C ILE A 35 -12.53 -16.94 -15.04
N ALA A 36 -11.78 -17.57 -15.95
CA ALA A 36 -10.33 -17.62 -15.88
C ALA A 36 -9.69 -16.22 -15.96
N GLY A 37 -10.18 -15.36 -16.86
CA GLY A 37 -9.76 -13.98 -16.98
C GLY A 37 -10.04 -13.16 -15.73
N ASN A 38 -11.19 -13.39 -15.09
CA ASN A 38 -11.56 -12.69 -13.85
C ASN A 38 -10.69 -13.13 -12.66
N VAL A 39 -10.38 -14.42 -12.54
CA VAL A 39 -9.44 -14.93 -11.52
C VAL A 39 -8.05 -14.35 -11.70
N ALA A 40 -7.55 -14.29 -12.95
CA ALA A 40 -6.28 -13.67 -13.25
C ALA A 40 -6.29 -12.16 -12.94
N SER A 41 -7.39 -11.47 -13.28
CA SER A 41 -7.59 -10.05 -13.03
C SER A 41 -7.55 -9.71 -11.54
N VAL A 42 -8.31 -10.46 -10.74
CA VAL A 42 -8.36 -10.33 -9.28
C VAL A 42 -6.98 -10.59 -8.68
N THR A 43 -6.30 -11.64 -9.12
CA THR A 43 -4.94 -11.99 -8.62
C THR A 43 -3.92 -10.89 -8.93
N LEU A 44 -3.94 -10.34 -10.15
CA LEU A 44 -3.05 -9.25 -10.55
C LEU A 44 -3.36 -7.94 -9.82
N SER A 45 -4.64 -7.64 -9.60
CA SER A 45 -5.07 -6.47 -8.83
C SER A 45 -4.61 -6.56 -7.37
N PHE A 46 -4.79 -7.73 -6.73
CA PHE A 46 -4.31 -7.97 -5.37
C PHE A 46 -2.79 -7.86 -5.28
N SER A 47 -2.04 -8.50 -6.17
CA SER A 47 -0.58 -8.42 -6.15
C SER A 47 -0.08 -6.97 -6.37
N SER A 48 -0.72 -6.22 -7.25
CA SER A 48 -0.42 -4.80 -7.49
C SER A 48 -0.71 -3.95 -6.25
N PHE A 49 -1.86 -4.15 -5.61
CA PHE A 49 -2.21 -3.47 -4.37
C PHE A 49 -1.19 -3.75 -3.27
N PHE A 50 -0.88 -5.03 -3.02
CA PHE A 50 0.12 -5.42 -2.02
C PHE A 50 1.50 -4.83 -2.31
N CYS A 51 1.93 -4.81 -3.58
CA CYS A 51 3.23 -4.28 -3.94
C CYS A 51 3.33 -2.75 -3.72
N MET A 52 2.28 -2.01 -4.10
CA MET A 52 2.20 -0.57 -3.86
C MET A 52 2.14 -0.26 -2.37
N ALA A 53 1.28 -0.95 -1.62
CA ALA A 53 1.11 -0.74 -0.18
C ALA A 53 2.37 -1.16 0.61
N TYR A 54 3.08 -2.20 0.19
CA TYR A 54 4.39 -2.58 0.74
C TYR A 54 5.45 -1.51 0.49
N SER A 55 5.53 -1.03 -0.75
CA SER A 55 6.48 0.04 -1.11
C SER A 55 6.19 1.32 -0.32
N ALA A 56 4.91 1.69 -0.21
CA ALA A 56 4.45 2.83 0.59
C ALA A 56 4.77 2.66 2.09
N GLY A 57 4.56 1.47 2.65
CA GLY A 57 4.93 1.15 4.03
C GLY A 57 6.44 1.16 4.28
N GLY A 58 7.24 0.80 3.28
CA GLY A 58 8.70 0.87 3.33
C GLY A 58 9.24 2.31 3.43
N VAL A 59 8.52 3.29 2.89
CA VAL A 59 8.89 4.72 3.01
C VAL A 59 8.85 5.15 4.48
N TYR A 60 7.80 4.75 5.21
CA TYR A 60 7.68 5.06 6.63
C TYR A 60 8.80 4.47 7.48
N GLU A 61 9.17 3.22 7.21
CA GLU A 61 10.26 2.54 7.92
C GLU A 61 11.62 3.21 7.65
N LYS A 62 11.88 3.58 6.38
CA LYS A 62 13.08 4.32 6.00
C LYS A 62 13.14 5.71 6.64
N ASP A 63 12.02 6.45 6.67
CA ASP A 63 11.93 7.75 7.35
C ASP A 63 12.20 7.60 8.86
N GLN A 64 11.62 6.60 9.52
CA GLN A 64 11.88 6.34 10.92
C GLN A 64 13.35 6.00 11.20
N LYS A 65 13.96 5.14 10.37
CA LYS A 65 15.37 4.76 10.52
C LYS A 65 16.28 5.97 10.34
N LEU A 66 16.04 6.76 9.30
CA LEU A 66 16.78 7.99 9.03
C LEU A 66 16.66 8.97 10.20
N ARG A 67 15.46 9.20 10.74
CA ARG A 67 15.27 10.08 11.90
C ARG A 67 15.99 9.58 13.16
N LYS A 68 16.07 8.27 13.38
CA LYS A 68 16.84 7.71 14.50
C LYS A 68 18.33 7.99 14.33
N THR A 69 18.89 7.68 13.16
CA THR A 69 20.30 7.96 12.85
C THR A 69 20.62 9.43 13.01
N ILE A 70 19.77 10.32 12.50
CA ILE A 70 20.07 11.74 12.60
C ILE A 70 19.88 12.27 14.05
N LYS A 71 18.95 11.72 14.83
CA LYS A 71 18.89 12.02 16.28
C LYS A 71 20.17 11.64 17.00
N GLU A 72 20.75 10.49 16.67
CA GLU A 72 22.03 10.05 17.23
C GLU A 72 23.19 10.99 16.83
N ILE A 73 23.25 11.40 15.56
CA ILE A 73 24.21 12.42 15.08
C ILE A 73 24.01 13.74 15.84
N SER A 74 22.77 14.20 15.99
CA SER A 74 22.45 15.45 16.71
C SER A 74 22.86 15.41 18.18
N PHE A 75 22.78 14.22 18.80
CA PHE A 75 23.21 13.99 20.16
C PHE A 75 24.74 14.02 20.27
N SER A 76 25.44 13.32 19.37
CA SER A 76 26.90 13.33 19.29
C SER A 76 27.46 14.75 19.12
N LEU A 77 26.87 15.54 18.20
CA LEU A 77 27.23 16.96 17.98
C LEU A 77 26.97 17.82 19.23
N ARG A 78 25.91 17.53 19.99
CA ARG A 78 25.63 18.23 21.26
C ARG A 78 26.65 17.99 22.36
N CYS A 79 27.31 16.83 22.34
CA CYS A 79 28.33 16.46 23.31
C CYS A 79 29.69 17.09 23.01
N SER A 80 29.90 17.63 21.80
CA SER A 80 31.12 18.33 21.42
C SER A 80 30.98 19.84 21.65
N GLU A 81 31.95 20.45 22.35
CA GLU A 81 31.89 21.89 22.70
C GLU A 81 31.83 22.81 21.48
N GLY A 82 32.45 22.42 20.36
CA GLY A 82 32.49 23.22 19.13
C GLY A 82 31.22 23.14 18.27
N THR A 83 30.41 22.08 18.38
CA THR A 83 29.26 21.83 17.48
C THR A 83 27.93 21.71 18.24
N LYS A 84 27.91 22.12 19.50
CA LYS A 84 26.72 22.05 20.37
C LYS A 84 25.50 22.79 19.83
N ARG A 85 25.72 23.96 19.22
CA ARG A 85 24.66 24.77 18.59
C ARG A 85 24.08 24.06 17.37
N ASP A 86 24.93 23.44 16.55
CA ASP A 86 24.53 22.72 15.34
C ASP A 86 23.72 21.48 15.70
N GLY A 87 24.15 20.72 16.71
CA GLY A 87 23.38 19.57 17.22
C GLY A 87 21.98 19.96 17.72
N LYS A 88 21.83 21.14 18.35
CA LYS A 88 20.52 21.65 18.77
C LYS A 88 19.62 22.02 17.58
N LEU A 89 20.16 22.76 16.60
CA LEU A 89 19.41 23.17 15.40
C LEU A 89 18.96 21.96 14.59
N LEU A 90 19.84 20.98 14.45
CA LEU A 90 19.58 19.76 13.69
C LEU A 90 18.47 18.91 14.33
N LEU A 91 18.46 18.82 15.66
CA LEU A 91 17.38 18.17 16.41
C LEU A 91 16.04 18.91 16.25
N GLU A 92 16.04 20.25 16.34
CA GLU A 92 14.85 21.08 16.11
C GLU A 92 14.30 20.92 14.69
N PHE A 93 15.18 20.90 13.68
CA PHE A 93 14.81 20.70 12.29
C PHE A 93 14.10 19.36 12.05
N ILE A 94 14.59 18.27 12.62
CA ILE A 94 13.93 16.97 12.47
C ILE A 94 12.61 16.90 13.21
N ARG A 95 12.52 17.60 14.35
CA ARG A 95 11.31 17.64 15.15
C ARG A 95 10.22 18.48 14.50
N SER A 96 10.59 19.52 13.74
CA SER A 96 9.65 20.36 12.99
C SER A 96 9.14 19.70 11.70
N ARG A 97 9.89 18.76 11.13
CA ARG A 97 9.45 17.99 9.96
C ARG A 97 8.42 16.92 10.34
N GLU A 98 7.26 16.96 9.72
CA GLU A 98 6.24 15.90 9.83
C GLU A 98 6.78 14.55 9.35
N LYS A 99 6.29 13.46 9.95
CA LYS A 99 6.67 12.09 9.56
C LYS A 99 6.20 11.82 8.14
N LEU A 100 7.07 11.23 7.32
CA LEU A 100 6.69 10.81 5.98
C LEU A 100 5.91 9.50 6.08
N ILE A 101 4.58 9.63 6.15
CA ILE A 101 3.65 8.50 6.13
C ILE A 101 2.82 8.64 4.86
N PHE A 102 2.87 7.61 4.01
CA PHE A 102 1.95 7.55 2.90
C PHE A 102 0.56 7.20 3.46
N THR A 103 -0.42 8.06 3.21
CA THR A 103 -1.80 7.85 3.65
C THR A 103 -2.73 7.78 2.46
N GLY A 104 -3.68 6.84 2.50
CA GLY A 104 -4.79 6.80 1.56
C GLY A 104 -5.86 7.79 2.02
N ASN A 105 -5.87 8.98 1.42
CA ASN A 105 -6.86 10.03 1.70
C ASN A 105 -6.99 10.39 3.20
N GLY A 106 -5.90 10.25 3.98
CA GLY A 106 -5.88 10.48 5.43
C GLY A 106 -6.57 9.40 6.29
N VAL A 107 -7.22 8.41 5.69
CA VAL A 107 -7.99 7.38 6.43
C VAL A 107 -7.11 6.20 6.83
N PHE A 108 -6.22 5.77 5.95
CA PHE A 108 -5.36 4.61 6.18
C PHE A 108 -3.89 4.97 6.02
N ALA A 109 -3.07 4.60 7.00
CA ALA A 109 -1.63 4.67 6.88
C ALA A 109 -1.10 3.36 6.30
N PHE A 110 -0.38 3.45 5.19
CA PHE A 110 0.30 2.28 4.61
C PHE A 110 1.43 1.87 5.54
N THR A 111 1.21 0.81 6.31
CA THR A 111 2.16 0.21 7.25
C THR A 111 2.19 -1.29 7.04
N LYS A 112 3.25 -1.97 7.51
CA LYS A 112 3.31 -3.44 7.48
C LYS A 112 2.12 -4.08 8.23
N SER A 113 1.70 -3.46 9.33
CA SER A 113 0.53 -3.89 10.10
C SER A 113 -0.77 -3.77 9.30
N PHE A 114 -0.93 -2.70 8.53
CA PHE A 114 -2.08 -2.52 7.63
C PHE A 114 -2.12 -3.61 6.55
N LEU A 115 -0.99 -3.93 5.92
CA LEU A 115 -0.89 -5.01 4.94
C LEU A 115 -1.26 -6.37 5.53
N LEU A 116 -0.75 -6.68 6.72
CA LEU A 116 -1.05 -7.93 7.41
C LEU A 116 -2.54 -8.03 7.76
N SER A 117 -3.12 -6.92 8.25
CA SER A 117 -4.55 -6.84 8.56
C SER A 117 -5.41 -6.99 7.31
N SER A 118 -5.04 -6.34 6.20
CA SER A 118 -5.73 -6.49 4.92
C SER A 118 -5.69 -7.93 4.40
N ALA A 119 -4.53 -8.61 4.50
CA ALA A 119 -4.43 -10.03 4.14
C ALA A 119 -5.34 -10.91 5.03
N GLY A 120 -5.34 -10.64 6.33
CA GLY A 120 -6.17 -11.35 7.30
C GLY A 120 -7.67 -11.22 7.00
N VAL A 121 -8.15 -9.99 6.75
CA VAL A 121 -9.56 -9.73 6.40
C VAL A 121 -9.97 -10.49 5.14
N LEU A 122 -9.11 -10.52 4.11
CA LEU A 122 -9.38 -11.26 2.88
C LEU A 122 -9.50 -12.77 3.12
N ILE A 123 -8.58 -13.35 3.89
CA ILE A 123 -8.62 -14.77 4.20
C ILE A 123 -9.87 -15.09 5.02
N SER A 124 -10.14 -14.33 6.08
CA SER A 124 -11.30 -14.53 6.94
C SER A 124 -12.61 -14.42 6.18
N TYR A 125 -12.75 -13.43 5.29
CA TYR A 125 -13.95 -13.25 4.48
C TYR A 125 -14.17 -14.41 3.51
N ASN A 126 -13.11 -14.86 2.82
CA ASN A 126 -13.20 -16.02 1.92
C ASN A 126 -13.54 -17.31 2.67
N LEU A 127 -12.96 -17.52 3.86
CA LEU A 127 -13.30 -18.67 4.72
C LEU A 127 -14.77 -18.63 5.18
N LEU A 128 -15.28 -17.46 5.51
CA LEU A 128 -16.70 -17.25 5.88
C LEU A 128 -17.63 -17.59 4.72
N LEU A 129 -17.31 -17.16 3.49
CA LEU A 129 -18.07 -17.51 2.29
C LEU A 129 -18.07 -19.01 2.04
N LEU A 130 -16.90 -19.66 2.12
CA LEU A 130 -16.78 -21.12 1.98
C LEU A 130 -17.63 -21.87 3.00
N GLN A 131 -17.69 -21.39 4.25
CA GLN A 131 -18.54 -21.97 5.29
C GLN A 131 -20.03 -21.74 5.06
N LEU A 132 -20.40 -20.65 4.39
CA LEU A 132 -21.79 -20.36 4.05
C LEU A 132 -22.27 -21.22 2.88
N GLU A 133 -21.43 -21.45 1.87
CA GLU A 133 -21.75 -22.29 0.71
C GLU A 133 -21.79 -23.80 1.03
N THR A 134 -21.14 -24.22 2.12
CA THR A 134 -21.17 -25.62 2.58
C THR A 134 -22.36 -25.96 3.49
N LYS A 135 -23.26 -25.00 3.74
CA LYS A 135 -24.52 -25.18 4.49
C LYS A 135 -25.73 -25.12 3.57
#